data_AF-A0A4U0P4K2-F1
#
_entry.id   AF-A0A4U0P4K2-F1
#
_cell.length_a   1.000
_cell.length_b   1.000
_cell.length_c   1.000
_cell.angle_alpha   90.00
_cell.angle_beta   90.00
_cell.angle_gamma   90.00
#
_symmetry.space_group_name_H-M   'P 1'
#
loop_
_entity.id
_entity.type
_entity.pdbx_description
1 polymer ?
#
loop_
_entity_poly.entity_id
_entity_poly.type
_entity_poly.pdbx_seq_one_letter_code
_entity_poly.pdbx_strand_id
1 'polypeptide(L)'
;MKNSLIQGVLIGLIAPLIAFLLTVYTDFETMLSPDKPIFLYVIAAGVNLIAMRILFKKGYDATGRGVVLVTFIGALLLIFATKLKI
;
A
#
# COMPACT_ATOMS: atom_id res chain seq x y z
N MET A 1 -4.12 21.11 2.81
CA MET A 1 -3.11 20.07 2.47
C MET A 1 -2.25 20.61 1.34
N LYS A 2 -0.94 20.37 1.35
CA LYS A 2 -0.04 20.89 0.32
C LYS A 2 -0.09 19.92 -0.86
N ASN A 3 -0.64 20.32 -2.01
CA ASN A 3 -0.71 19.45 -3.18
C ASN A 3 0.72 19.16 -3.69
N SER A 4 1.32 18.08 -3.22
CA SER A 4 2.72 17.79 -3.45
C SER A 4 2.93 16.28 -3.52
N LEU A 5 3.81 15.89 -4.43
CA LEU A 5 4.12 14.49 -4.67
C LEU A 5 4.70 13.82 -3.41
N ILE A 6 5.56 14.53 -2.68
CA ILE A 6 6.16 14.05 -1.42
C ILE A 6 5.06 13.77 -0.37
N GLN A 7 4.08 14.65 -0.21
CA GLN A 7 2.97 14.38 0.70
C GLN A 7 2.19 13.12 0.28
N GLY A 8 2.00 12.93 -1.03
CA GLY A 8 1.39 11.72 -1.58
C GLY A 8 2.16 10.45 -1.24
N VAL A 9 3.49 10.50 -1.36
CA VAL A 9 4.38 9.38 -1.01
C VAL A 9 4.27 9.05 0.48
N LEU A 10 4.33 10.06 1.35
CA LEU A 10 4.21 9.85 2.79
C LEU A 10 2.85 9.23 3.15
N ILE A 11 1.75 9.71 2.56
CA ILE A 11 0.42 9.15 2.80
C ILE A 11 0.33 7.72 2.26
N GLY A 12 0.83 7.46 1.05
CA GLY A 12 0.78 6.15 0.42
C GLY A 12 1.63 5.08 1.12
N LEU A 13 2.65 5.48 1.88
CA LEU A 13 3.49 4.56 2.66
C LEU A 13 2.81 4.07 3.95
N ILE A 14 1.80 4.77 4.46
CA ILE A 14 1.16 4.44 5.74
C ILE A 14 0.52 3.05 5.69
N ALA A 15 -0.31 2.77 4.69
CA ALA A 15 -1.02 1.48 4.64
C ALA A 15 -0.07 0.28 4.46
N PRO A 16 0.93 0.30 3.55
CA PRO A 16 1.93 -0.76 3.45
C PRO A 16 2.76 -0.95 4.73
N LEU A 17 3.14 0.13 5.41
CA LEU A 17 3.87 0.05 6.69
C LEU A 17 3.04 -0.63 7.78
N ILE A 18 1.75 -0.29 7.87
CA ILE A 18 0.84 -0.93 8.83
C ILE A 18 0.70 -2.42 8.50
N ALA A 19 0.52 -2.78 7.22
CA ALA A 19 0.46 -4.18 6.81
C ALA A 19 1.76 -4.94 7.17
N PHE A 20 2.92 -4.32 6.94
CA PHE A 20 4.20 -4.91 7.32
C PHE A 20 4.33 -5.12 8.84
N LEU A 21 3.96 -4.13 9.66
CA LEU A 21 3.99 -4.26 11.12
C LEU A 21 3.05 -5.36 11.61
N LEU A 22 1.83 -5.44 11.06
CA LEU A 22 0.87 -6.49 11.40
C LEU A 22 1.35 -7.88 10.98
N THR A 23 2.10 -7.97 9.89
CA THR A 23 2.69 -9.22 9.41
C THR A 23 3.87 -9.68 10.29
N VAL A 24 4.73 -8.74 10.70
CA VAL A 24 5.96 -9.06 11.44
C VAL A 24 5.72 -9.31 12.92
N TYR A 25 4.84 -8.53 13.54
CA TYR A 25 4.63 -8.57 14.99
C TYR A 25 3.37 -9.32 15.41
N THR A 26 2.59 -9.85 14.48
CA THR A 26 1.35 -10.53 14.81
C THR A 26 1.05 -11.68 13.86
N ASP A 27 0.41 -12.72 14.37
CA ASP A 27 -0.08 -13.84 13.56
C ASP A 27 -1.37 -13.48 12.78
N PHE A 28 -1.66 -12.19 12.60
CA PHE A 28 -2.88 -11.74 11.93
C PHE A 28 -2.94 -12.20 10.48
N GLU A 29 -1.80 -12.24 9.79
CA GLU A 29 -1.77 -12.71 8.41
C GLU A 29 -2.05 -14.22 8.32
N THR A 30 -1.44 -15.02 9.20
CA THR A 30 -1.66 -16.47 9.31
C THR A 30 -3.07 -16.82 9.78
N MET A 31 -3.69 -16.01 10.65
CA MET A 31 -5.07 -16.21 11.09
C MET A 31 -6.10 -15.86 10.00
N LEU A 32 -5.88 -14.80 9.23
CA LEU A 32 -6.81 -14.34 8.20
C LEU A 32 -6.65 -15.08 6.86
N SER A 33 -5.45 -15.53 6.53
CA SER A 33 -5.17 -16.29 5.31
C SER A 33 -3.96 -17.20 5.50
N PRO A 34 -4.17 -18.41 6.07
CA PRO A 34 -3.11 -19.40 6.29
C PRO A 34 -2.36 -19.75 4.99
N ASP A 35 -3.09 -19.80 3.87
CA ASP A 35 -2.56 -20.24 2.57
C ASP A 35 -1.93 -19.11 1.74
N LYS A 36 -2.11 -17.83 2.13
CA LYS A 36 -1.69 -16.67 1.33
C LYS A 36 -1.03 -15.57 2.17
N PRO A 37 0.31 -15.60 2.32
CA PRO A 37 1.08 -14.64 3.12
C PRO A 37 1.25 -13.27 2.44
N ILE A 38 0.27 -12.85 1.62
CA ILE A 38 0.25 -11.54 0.95
C ILE A 38 -1.06 -10.79 1.17
N PHE A 39 -1.99 -11.37 1.93
CA PHE A 39 -3.36 -10.88 2.04
C PHE A 39 -3.41 -9.46 2.63
N LEU A 40 -2.64 -9.19 3.68
CA LEU A 40 -2.60 -7.87 4.31
C LEU A 40 -2.03 -6.80 3.38
N TYR A 41 -1.05 -7.16 2.56
CA TYR A 41 -0.46 -6.25 1.59
C TYR A 41 -1.42 -5.92 0.44
N VAL A 42 -2.25 -6.88 0.01
CA VAL A 42 -3.31 -6.65 -0.98
C VAL A 42 -4.37 -5.70 -0.41
N ILE A 43 -4.76 -5.87 0.86
CA ILE A 43 -5.66 -4.92 1.54
C ILE A 43 -5.04 -3.53 1.58
N ALA A 44 -3.76 -3.41 1.94
CA ALA A 44 -3.08 -2.12 1.96
C ALA A 44 -3.07 -1.42 0.58
N ALA A 45 -2.85 -2.17 -0.50
CA ALA A 45 -2.97 -1.65 -1.85
C ALA A 45 -4.40 -1.16 -2.15
N GLY A 46 -5.43 -1.92 -1.75
CA GLY A 46 -6.83 -1.52 -1.86
C GLY A 46 -7.14 -0.20 -1.12
N VAL A 47 -6.63 -0.04 0.10
CA VAL A 47 -6.77 1.19 0.89
C VAL A 47 -6.12 2.37 0.16
N ASN A 48 -4.92 2.20 -0.39
CA ASN A 48 -4.26 3.26 -1.16
C ASN A 48 -5.01 3.65 -2.43
N LEU A 49 -5.66 2.70 -3.12
CA LEU A 49 -6.50 3.00 -4.29
C LEU A 49 -7.74 3.81 -3.91
N ILE A 50 -8.36 3.51 -2.76
CA ILE A 50 -9.47 4.32 -2.22
C ILE A 50 -8.97 5.72 -1.86
N ALA A 51 -7.84 5.83 -1.18
CA ALA A 51 -7.24 7.11 -0.80
C ALA A 51 -6.91 7.97 -2.05
N MET A 52 -6.30 7.37 -3.07
CA MET A 52 -6.06 7.97 -4.38
C MET A 52 -7.35 8.52 -4.97
N ARG A 53 -8.43 7.72 -5.02
CA ARG A 53 -9.71 8.14 -5.60
C ARG A 53 -10.30 9.34 -4.88
N ILE A 54 -10.18 9.40 -3.55
CA ILE A 54 -10.64 10.54 -2.75
C ILE A 54 -9.78 11.78 -3.02
N LEU A 55 -8.45 11.62 -3.12
CA LEU A 55 -7.51 12.72 -3.39
C LEU A 55 -7.75 13.35 -4.76
N PHE A 56 -7.93 12.55 -5.81
CA PHE A 56 -8.26 13.06 -7.14
C PHE A 56 -9.63 13.73 -7.18
N LYS A 57 -10.65 13.16 -6.53
CA LYS A 57 -11.96 13.83 -6.42
C LYS A 57 -11.90 15.20 -5.75
N LYS A 58 -10.90 15.43 -4.88
CA LYS A 58 -10.69 16.69 -4.17
C LYS A 58 -9.71 17.64 -4.87
N GLY A 59 -9.22 17.30 -6.08
CA GLY A 59 -8.29 18.14 -6.85
C GLY A 59 -6.83 18.09 -6.37
N TYR A 60 -6.46 17.12 -5.53
CA TYR A 60 -5.09 16.96 -5.03
C TYR A 60 -4.27 16.05 -5.96
N ASP A 61 -4.11 16.46 -7.22
CA ASP A 61 -3.56 15.59 -8.25
C ASP A 61 -2.11 15.16 -8.01
N ALA A 62 -1.26 16.04 -7.50
CA ALA A 62 0.15 15.72 -7.22
C ALA A 62 0.26 14.76 -6.03
N THR A 63 -0.53 14.98 -4.98
CA THR A 63 -0.62 14.07 -3.84
C THR A 63 -1.18 12.71 -4.26
N GLY A 64 -2.24 12.69 -5.08
CA GLY A 64 -2.82 11.45 -5.63
C GLY A 64 -1.80 10.65 -6.46
N ARG A 65 -1.01 11.33 -7.30
CA ARG A 65 0.10 10.70 -8.05
C ARG A 65 1.16 10.08 -7.13
N GLY A 66 1.50 10.74 -6.01
CA GLY A 66 2.43 10.19 -5.04
C GLY A 66 1.92 8.90 -4.39
N VAL A 67 0.62 8.83 -4.05
CA VAL A 67 0.00 7.60 -3.51
C VAL A 67 0.02 6.47 -4.55
N VAL A 68 -0.28 6.79 -5.81
CA VAL A 68 -0.21 5.82 -6.93
C VAL A 68 1.21 5.28 -7.10
N LEU A 69 2.22 6.16 -7.06
CA LEU A 69 3.61 5.78 -7.19
C LEU A 69 4.00 4.74 -6.13
N VAL A 70 3.67 5.00 -4.86
CA VAL A 70 3.96 4.08 -3.75
C VAL A 70 3.21 2.76 -3.92
N THR A 71 1.95 2.81 -4.33
CA THR A 71 1.14 1.61 -4.56
C THR A 71 1.73 0.75 -5.68
N PHE A 72 2.19 1.39 -6.75
CA PHE A 72 2.80 0.69 -7.89
C PHE A 72 4.15 0.08 -7.51
N ILE A 73 5.01 0.82 -6.81
CA ILE A 73 6.28 0.31 -6.28
C ILE A 73 6.03 -0.84 -5.31
N GLY A 74 5.07 -0.70 -4.39
CA GLY A 74 4.69 -1.75 -3.45
C GLY A 74 4.20 -3.02 -4.15
N ALA A 75 3.36 -2.88 -5.18
CA ALA A 75 2.91 -4.01 -5.98
C ALA A 75 4.07 -4.70 -6.72
N LEU A 76 5.00 -3.93 -7.30
CA LEU A 76 6.21 -4.49 -7.91
C LEU A 76 7.05 -5.24 -6.88
N LEU A 77 7.31 -4.65 -5.71
CA LEU A 77 8.05 -5.29 -4.62
C LEU A 77 7.39 -6.60 -4.19
N LEU A 78 6.07 -6.65 -4.08
CA LEU A 78 5.34 -7.88 -3.77
C LEU A 78 5.50 -8.94 -4.85
N ILE A 79 5.37 -8.56 -6.13
CA ILE A 79 5.55 -9.49 -7.26
C ILE A 79 6.98 -10.03 -7.25
N PHE A 80 8.00 -9.19 -7.09
CA PHE A 80 9.38 -9.63 -7.00
C PHE A 80 9.62 -10.50 -5.77
N ALA A 81 9.16 -10.11 -4.58
CA ALA A 81 9.35 -10.89 -3.36
C ALA A 81 8.66 -12.27 -3.40
N THR A 82 7.51 -12.38 -4.06
CA THR A 82 6.78 -13.64 -4.22
C THR A 82 7.34 -14.51 -5.36
N LYS A 83 7.77 -13.91 -6.47
CA LYS A 83 8.39 -14.63 -7.60
C LYS A 83 9.83 -15.07 -7.32
N LEU A 84 10.58 -14.34 -6.49
CA LEU A 84 11.95 -14.68 -6.10
C LEU A 84 12.00 -15.78 -5.03
N LYS A 85 10.86 -16.14 -4.45
CA LYS A 85 10.70 -17.24 -3.47
C LYS A 85 10.15 -18.53 -4.09
N ILE A 86 10.20 -18.68 -5.41
CA ILE A 86 9.90 -19.93 -6.13
C ILE A 86 11.21 -20.64 -6.43
#